data_AF-A0A8T6N765-F1
#
_entry.id   AF-A0A8T6N765-F1
#
_cell.length_a   1.000
_cell.length_b   1.000
_cell.length_c   1.000
_cell.angle_alpha   90.00
_cell.angle_beta   90.00
_cell.angle_gamma   90.00
#
_symmetry.space_group_name_H-M   'P 1'
#
loop_
_entity.id
_entity.type
_entity.pdbx_description
1 polymer ?
#
loop_
_entity_poly.entity_id
_entity_poly.type
_entity_poly.pdbx_seq_one_letter_code
_entity_poly.pdbx_strand_id
1 'polypeptide(L)'
;MKPQHKLIDPIRQGMTPQVNLLRRALIEARGAKGLHRTGRSLAGGRHLINTYRSAQANVVNDDRFKRSFIEPSIEASMSLTIDISGSMDSQIGRTGLTTGQHVTLCASALAEVLDKLGVGHEMAYCDMQGISSGKGATARYRGLLYPFTKTGQGVLYPVEKLLRFPMNGGTNIATYADSAIKMVAKHNAHNKVAIYMTDGCCSSTYYLKSLEQIAKRQGITLVGVVMGSDYGVSDHPNGVFAKDGVELGKIILGHLAKSVKSQGK
;
A
#
# COMPACT_ATOMS: atom_id res chain seq x y z
N MET A 1 6.63 -3.56 -25.89
CA MET A 1 6.86 -3.11 -24.51
C MET A 1 6.08 -1.82 -24.30
N LYS A 2 5.24 -1.72 -23.26
CA LYS A 2 4.61 -0.43 -22.93
C LYS A 2 5.72 0.53 -22.53
N PRO A 3 5.75 1.78 -23.03
CA PRO A 3 6.65 2.78 -22.48
C PRO A 3 6.40 2.87 -20.98
N GLN A 4 7.46 2.76 -20.19
CA GLN A 4 7.44 2.94 -18.75
C GLN A 4 8.32 4.15 -18.45
N HIS A 5 7.81 5.08 -17.66
CA HIS A 5 8.53 6.28 -17.27
C HIS A 5 9.87 5.91 -16.59
N LYS A 6 10.98 6.56 -16.95
CA LYS A 6 12.35 6.18 -16.54
C LYS A 6 12.56 6.04 -15.02
N LEU A 7 11.77 6.75 -14.21
CA LEU A 7 11.87 6.69 -12.75
C LEU A 7 11.02 5.60 -12.09
N ILE A 8 10.07 4.98 -12.78
CA ILE A 8 9.23 3.94 -12.16
C ILE A 8 10.06 2.70 -11.77
N ASP A 9 11.07 2.37 -12.58
CA ASP A 9 11.96 1.24 -12.36
C ASP A 9 12.83 1.41 -11.11
N PRO A 10 13.58 2.54 -10.93
CA PRO A 10 14.29 2.82 -9.69
C PRO A 10 13.40 2.78 -8.45
N ILE A 11 12.19 3.33 -8.53
CA ILE A 11 11.22 3.34 -7.40
C ILE A 11 10.83 1.91 -7.04
N ARG A 12 10.46 1.11 -8.04
CA ARG A 12 10.07 -0.30 -7.88
C ARG A 12 11.22 -1.17 -7.37
N GLN A 13 12.43 -0.93 -7.85
CA GLN A 13 13.64 -1.60 -7.34
C GLN A 13 13.87 -1.27 -5.86
N GLY A 14 13.63 -0.01 -5.44
CA GLY A 14 13.67 0.39 -4.03
C GLY A 14 12.68 -0.36 -3.13
N MET A 15 11.50 -0.69 -3.67
CA MET A 15 10.45 -1.41 -2.93
C MET A 15 10.76 -2.91 -2.75
N THR A 16 11.45 -3.52 -3.73
CA THR A 16 11.63 -4.98 -3.82
C THR A 16 12.21 -5.63 -2.54
N PRO A 17 13.26 -5.09 -1.90
CA PRO A 17 13.82 -5.64 -0.66
C PRO A 17 12.83 -5.71 0.50
N GLN A 18 11.79 -4.86 0.49
CA GLN A 18 10.84 -4.72 1.59
C GLN A 18 9.52 -5.46 1.37
N VAL A 19 9.29 -6.03 0.18
CA VAL A 19 8.08 -6.78 -0.16
C VAL A 19 7.83 -7.93 0.84
N ASN A 20 8.89 -8.68 1.16
CA ASN A 20 8.80 -9.78 2.12
C ASN A 20 8.52 -9.30 3.55
N LEU A 21 9.00 -8.12 3.93
CA LEU A 21 8.71 -7.53 5.24
C LEU A 21 7.23 -7.19 5.38
N LEU A 22 6.65 -6.55 4.37
CA LEU A 22 5.23 -6.24 4.33
C LEU A 22 4.37 -7.50 4.29
N ARG A 23 4.70 -8.47 3.42
CA ARG A 23 4.01 -9.77 3.36
C ARG A 23 3.95 -10.43 4.74
N ARG A 24 5.09 -10.54 5.43
CA ARG A 24 5.15 -11.15 6.77
C ARG A 24 4.32 -10.38 7.78
N ALA A 25 4.39 -9.05 7.78
CA ALA A 25 3.59 -8.23 8.68
C ALA A 25 2.08 -8.45 8.49
N LEU A 26 1.60 -8.52 7.24
CA LEU A 26 0.19 -8.76 6.95
C LEU A 26 -0.28 -10.16 7.37
N ILE A 27 0.59 -11.18 7.22
CA ILE A 27 0.30 -12.55 7.67
C ILE A 27 0.30 -12.64 9.20
N GLU A 28 1.30 -12.04 9.85
CA GLU A 28 1.42 -12.02 11.31
C GLU A 28 0.24 -11.28 11.96
N ALA A 29 -0.18 -10.14 11.41
CA ALA A 29 -1.31 -9.37 11.94
C ALA A 29 -2.63 -10.13 11.87
N ARG A 30 -2.80 -11.03 10.89
CA ARG A 30 -3.93 -11.96 10.83
C ARG A 30 -3.88 -13.05 11.91
N GLY A 31 -2.71 -13.30 12.51
CA GLY A 31 -2.50 -14.42 13.42
C GLY A 31 -2.50 -15.80 12.73
N ALA A 32 -2.42 -15.83 11.40
CA ALA A 32 -2.48 -17.08 10.65
C ALA A 32 -1.14 -17.83 10.75
N LYS A 33 -1.18 -19.05 11.27
CA LYS A 33 -0.01 -19.95 11.30
C LYS A 33 0.07 -20.70 9.99
N GLY A 34 1.25 -20.69 9.37
CA GLY A 34 1.50 -21.53 8.20
C GLY A 34 1.34 -23.00 8.54
N LEU A 35 0.83 -23.77 7.59
CA LEU A 35 0.52 -25.17 7.80
C LEU A 35 1.61 -26.02 7.16
N HIS A 36 2.21 -26.91 7.94
CA HIS A 36 3.08 -27.95 7.39
C HIS A 36 2.21 -29.10 6.89
N ARG A 37 2.19 -29.30 5.59
CA ARG A 37 1.55 -30.45 4.97
C ARG A 37 2.63 -31.46 4.60
N THR A 38 2.51 -32.65 5.16
CA THR A 38 3.35 -33.79 4.77
C THR A 38 2.59 -34.57 3.72
N GLY A 39 2.98 -34.41 2.45
CA GLY A 39 2.37 -35.12 1.33
C GLY A 39 3.30 -36.20 0.77
N ARG A 40 2.72 -37.21 0.11
CA ARG A 40 3.51 -38.17 -0.69
C ARG A 40 3.80 -37.57 -2.06
N SER A 41 5.07 -37.44 -2.44
CA SER A 41 5.43 -37.09 -3.81
C SER A 41 5.44 -38.35 -4.67
N LEU A 42 4.58 -38.42 -5.69
CA LEU A 42 4.60 -39.49 -6.71
C LEU A 42 5.35 -39.05 -7.98
N ALA A 43 5.86 -37.81 -8.02
CA ALA A 43 6.54 -37.28 -9.18
C ALA A 43 7.99 -37.78 -9.27
N GLY A 44 8.35 -38.36 -10.41
CA GLY A 44 9.67 -38.94 -10.69
C GLY A 44 9.74 -40.42 -10.37
N GLY A 45 9.80 -41.28 -11.40
CA GLY A 45 9.73 -42.75 -11.27
C GLY A 45 10.71 -43.37 -10.27
N ARG A 46 11.85 -42.72 -9.99
CA ARG A 46 12.83 -43.15 -8.98
C ARG A 46 12.29 -43.16 -7.55
N HIS A 47 11.48 -42.16 -7.16
CA HIS A 47 10.91 -42.10 -5.80
C HIS A 47 9.85 -43.18 -5.58
N LEU A 48 9.11 -43.53 -6.63
CA LEU A 48 8.14 -44.62 -6.64
C LEU A 48 8.82 -45.98 -6.51
N ILE A 49 9.90 -46.21 -7.27
CA ILE A 49 10.72 -47.43 -7.19
C ILE A 49 11.36 -47.59 -5.80
N ASN A 50 11.93 -46.53 -5.24
CA ASN A 50 12.52 -46.58 -3.90
C ASN A 50 11.45 -46.85 -2.84
N THR A 51 10.26 -46.25 -2.96
CA THR A 51 9.14 -46.52 -2.05
C THR A 51 8.67 -47.97 -2.14
N TYR A 52 8.64 -48.57 -3.34
CA TYR A 52 8.30 -49.98 -3.53
C TYR A 52 9.36 -50.91 -2.92
N ARG A 53 10.66 -50.63 -3.14
CA ARG A 53 11.77 -51.40 -2.56
C ARG A 53 11.78 -51.34 -1.04
N SER A 54 11.58 -50.18 -0.44
CA SER A 54 11.50 -50.04 1.01
C SER A 54 10.29 -50.76 1.58
N ALA A 55 9.14 -50.76 0.89
CA ALA A 55 7.97 -51.53 1.29
C ALA A 55 8.23 -53.05 1.27
N GLN A 56 8.92 -53.57 0.25
CA GLN A 56 9.36 -54.97 0.22
C GLN A 56 10.34 -55.33 1.35
N ALA A 57 11.20 -54.38 1.74
CA ALA A 57 12.13 -54.54 2.86
C ALA A 57 11.49 -54.31 4.24
N ASN A 58 10.20 -54.00 4.30
CA ASN A 58 9.47 -53.63 5.51
C ASN A 58 10.05 -52.40 6.24
N VAL A 59 10.63 -51.47 5.48
CA VAL A 59 11.23 -50.21 5.96
C VAL A 59 10.43 -49.01 5.43
N VAL A 60 10.26 -47.98 6.26
CA VAL A 60 9.63 -46.73 5.83
C VAL A 60 10.63 -45.92 5.00
N ASN A 61 10.25 -45.59 3.76
CA ASN A 61 11.01 -44.63 2.96
C ASN A 61 10.68 -43.20 3.38
N ASP A 62 11.57 -42.51 4.08
CA ASP A 62 11.35 -41.12 4.50
C ASP A 62 11.39 -40.12 3.31
N ASP A 63 12.11 -40.45 2.24
CA ASP A 63 12.17 -39.62 1.01
C ASP A 63 10.84 -39.56 0.26
N ARG A 64 9.86 -40.41 0.61
CA ARG A 64 8.50 -40.35 0.03
C ARG A 64 7.72 -39.12 0.48
N PHE A 65 8.13 -38.50 1.58
CA PHE A 65 7.40 -37.41 2.21
C PHE A 65 8.01 -36.05 1.84
N LYS A 66 7.26 -35.25 1.07
CA LYS A 66 7.59 -33.84 0.89
C LYS A 66 6.86 -33.05 1.97
N ARG A 67 7.62 -32.45 2.89
CA ARG A 67 7.08 -31.42 3.78
C ARG A 67 6.97 -30.13 2.97
N SER A 68 5.76 -29.74 2.62
CA SER A 68 5.49 -28.42 2.05
C SER A 68 4.97 -27.49 3.14
N PHE A 69 5.59 -26.32 3.26
CA PHE A 69 5.03 -25.23 4.04
C PHE A 69 4.00 -24.52 3.18
N ILE A 70 2.75 -24.54 3.61
CA ILE A 70 1.69 -23.73 2.99
C ILE A 70 1.70 -22.39 3.70
N GLU A 71 2.21 -21.39 2.99
CA GLU A 71 2.13 -20.00 3.44
C GLU A 71 0.66 -19.58 3.58
N PRO A 72 0.29 -18.88 4.67
CA PRO A 72 -1.06 -18.34 4.82
C PRO A 72 -1.38 -17.33 3.71
N SER A 73 -2.65 -17.29 3.30
CA SER A 73 -3.14 -16.23 2.42
C SER A 73 -3.08 -14.86 3.10
N ILE A 74 -2.75 -13.83 2.31
CA ILE A 74 -2.85 -12.44 2.75
C ILE A 74 -4.31 -12.00 2.61
N GLU A 75 -4.88 -11.45 3.68
CA GLU A 75 -6.22 -10.84 3.69
C GLU A 75 -6.08 -9.37 4.08
N ALA A 76 -5.70 -8.56 3.10
CA ALA A 76 -5.43 -7.15 3.30
C ALA A 76 -6.02 -6.29 2.18
N SER A 77 -6.41 -5.07 2.52
CA SER A 77 -6.81 -4.04 1.57
C SER A 77 -6.15 -2.71 1.89
N MET A 78 -5.79 -1.96 0.85
CA MET A 78 -5.19 -0.63 0.97
C MET A 78 -5.93 0.40 0.13
N SER A 79 -6.18 1.58 0.68
CA SER A 79 -6.57 2.76 -0.10
C SER A 79 -5.45 3.79 -0.13
N LEU A 80 -5.39 4.56 -1.20
CA LEU A 80 -4.43 5.64 -1.38
C LEU A 80 -5.10 6.85 -2.03
N THR A 81 -4.99 8.01 -1.38
CA THR A 81 -5.38 9.29 -1.99
C THR A 81 -4.16 10.18 -2.23
N ILE A 82 -4.05 10.73 -3.42
CA ILE A 82 -3.03 11.72 -3.78
C ILE A 82 -3.66 13.11 -3.71
N ASP A 83 -3.09 13.99 -2.90
CA ASP A 83 -3.37 15.43 -2.95
C ASP A 83 -3.09 15.96 -4.36
N ILE A 84 -4.02 16.72 -4.92
CA ILE A 84 -3.83 17.40 -6.21
C ILE A 84 -3.82 18.91 -6.07
N SER A 85 -3.54 19.43 -4.87
CA SER A 85 -3.43 20.85 -4.62
C SER A 85 -2.40 21.52 -5.54
N GLY A 86 -2.54 22.83 -5.74
CA GLY A 86 -1.60 23.62 -6.55
C GLY A 86 -0.14 23.49 -6.12
N SER A 87 0.14 23.25 -4.83
CA SER A 87 1.52 23.11 -4.33
C SER A 87 2.18 21.81 -4.81
N MET A 88 1.39 20.79 -5.14
CA MET A 88 1.88 19.52 -5.71
C MET A 88 2.49 19.69 -7.11
N ASP A 89 2.27 20.82 -7.79
CA ASP A 89 2.91 21.16 -9.09
C ASP A 89 4.33 21.74 -8.91
N SER A 90 4.81 21.88 -7.67
CA SER A 90 6.17 22.34 -7.38
C SER A 90 7.20 21.28 -7.77
N GLN A 91 8.26 21.69 -8.47
CA GLN A 91 9.38 20.82 -8.80
C GLN A 91 10.18 20.47 -7.55
N ILE A 92 10.53 19.19 -7.40
CA ILE A 92 11.37 18.70 -6.30
C ILE A 92 12.63 17.98 -6.83
N GLY A 93 13.77 18.33 -6.24
CA GLY A 93 15.07 17.76 -6.59
C GLY A 93 15.57 18.18 -7.98
N ARG A 94 16.49 17.38 -8.53
CA ARG A 94 17.15 17.64 -9.84
C ARG A 94 16.53 16.86 -11.01
N THR A 95 15.39 16.19 -10.79
CA THR A 95 14.77 15.34 -11.81
C THR A 95 13.91 16.12 -12.81
N GLY A 96 13.59 17.38 -12.51
CA GLY A 96 12.66 18.21 -13.30
C GLY A 96 11.19 17.78 -13.17
N LEU A 97 10.87 16.89 -12.23
CA LEU A 97 9.50 16.45 -11.97
C LEU A 97 8.89 17.18 -10.77
N THR A 98 7.58 17.29 -10.80
CA THR A 98 6.79 17.86 -9.70
C THR A 98 6.56 16.85 -8.58
N THR A 99 6.23 17.32 -7.38
CA THR A 99 5.87 16.44 -6.26
C THR A 99 4.72 15.51 -6.63
N GLY A 100 3.68 16.04 -7.29
CA GLY A 100 2.54 15.29 -7.83
C GLY A 100 2.95 14.16 -8.77
N GLN A 101 3.96 14.40 -9.62
CA GLN A 101 4.49 13.37 -10.50
C GLN A 101 5.25 12.28 -9.74
N HIS A 102 6.07 12.64 -8.75
CA HIS A 102 6.79 11.65 -7.92
C HIS A 102 5.82 10.76 -7.12
N VAL A 103 4.82 11.32 -6.44
CA VAL A 103 3.83 10.53 -5.70
C VAL A 103 2.99 9.66 -6.63
N THR A 104 2.67 10.13 -7.84
CA THR A 104 1.96 9.35 -8.87
C THR A 104 2.77 8.13 -9.32
N LEU A 105 4.08 8.31 -9.55
CA LEU A 105 4.98 7.20 -9.88
C LEU A 105 5.07 6.19 -8.74
N CYS A 106 5.18 6.66 -7.50
CA CYS A 106 5.20 5.80 -6.32
C CYS A 106 3.90 5.03 -6.15
N ALA A 107 2.74 5.67 -6.28
CA ALA A 107 1.45 5.01 -6.21
C ALA A 107 1.30 3.95 -7.31
N SER A 108 1.75 4.25 -8.53
CA SER A 108 1.74 3.30 -9.65
C SER A 108 2.64 2.09 -9.39
N ALA A 109 3.86 2.31 -8.90
CA ALA A 109 4.78 1.22 -8.53
C ALA A 109 4.25 0.41 -7.33
N LEU A 110 3.64 1.07 -6.36
CA LEU A 110 3.02 0.44 -5.20
C LEU A 110 1.86 -0.46 -5.63
N ALA A 111 1.01 -0.01 -6.56
CA ALA A 111 -0.09 -0.81 -7.11
C ALA A 111 0.44 -2.13 -7.71
N GLU A 112 1.49 -2.08 -8.54
CA GLU A 112 2.10 -3.30 -9.10
C GLU A 112 2.61 -4.27 -8.02
N VAL A 113 3.16 -3.75 -6.92
CA VAL A 113 3.64 -4.57 -5.80
C VAL A 113 2.48 -5.19 -5.02
N LEU A 114 1.43 -4.42 -4.77
CA LEU A 114 0.23 -4.89 -4.05
C LEU A 114 -0.52 -5.95 -4.86
N ASP A 115 -0.64 -5.77 -6.18
CA ASP A 115 -1.17 -6.77 -7.12
C ASP A 115 -0.41 -8.11 -6.99
N LYS A 116 0.93 -8.07 -6.99
CA LYS A 116 1.78 -9.27 -6.82
C LYS A 116 1.65 -9.93 -5.44
N LEU A 117 1.31 -9.16 -4.42
CA LEU A 117 1.05 -9.66 -3.08
C LEU A 117 -0.38 -10.21 -2.91
N GLY A 118 -1.28 -9.95 -3.87
CA GLY A 118 -2.70 -10.28 -3.72
C GLY A 118 -3.41 -9.38 -2.71
N VAL A 119 -2.90 -8.16 -2.49
CA VAL A 119 -3.52 -7.15 -1.61
C VAL A 119 -4.48 -6.33 -2.45
N GLY A 120 -5.76 -6.30 -2.08
CA GLY A 120 -6.74 -5.49 -2.78
C GLY A 120 -6.41 -4.01 -2.61
N HIS A 121 -6.43 -3.21 -3.68
CA HIS A 121 -6.14 -1.79 -3.55
C HIS A 121 -7.09 -0.88 -4.32
N GLU A 122 -7.23 0.36 -3.84
CA GLU A 122 -8.00 1.43 -4.47
C GLU A 122 -7.23 2.75 -4.34
N MET A 123 -6.86 3.36 -5.48
CA MET A 123 -6.08 4.58 -5.49
C MET A 123 -6.77 5.66 -6.33
N ALA A 124 -6.76 6.88 -5.82
CA ALA A 124 -7.43 8.02 -6.44
C ALA A 124 -6.65 9.31 -6.22
N TYR A 125 -6.76 10.24 -7.17
CA TYR A 125 -6.50 11.64 -6.89
C TYR A 125 -7.64 12.20 -6.04
N CYS A 126 -7.35 13.10 -5.12
CA CYS A 126 -8.35 13.69 -4.24
C CYS A 126 -8.26 15.20 -4.27
N ASP A 127 -9.34 15.83 -4.73
CA ASP A 127 -9.58 17.27 -4.58
C ASP A 127 -10.50 17.51 -3.38
N MET A 128 -10.60 18.77 -2.95
CA MET A 128 -11.56 19.21 -1.95
C MET A 128 -12.63 20.10 -2.57
N GLN A 129 -13.88 19.65 -2.49
CA GLN A 129 -15.04 20.44 -2.85
C GLN A 129 -15.62 21.13 -1.61
N GLY A 130 -15.74 22.46 -1.63
CA GLY A 130 -16.45 23.21 -0.59
C GLY A 130 -17.94 22.85 -0.55
N ILE A 131 -18.46 22.59 0.66
CA ILE A 131 -19.88 22.33 0.91
C ILE A 131 -20.39 23.33 1.95
N SER A 132 -21.55 23.92 1.67
CA SER A 132 -22.18 24.97 2.49
C SER A 132 -22.87 24.47 3.77
N SER A 133 -22.97 23.15 4.00
CA SER A 133 -23.69 22.58 5.14
C SER A 133 -23.01 21.34 5.73
N GLY A 134 -22.50 21.47 6.96
CA GLY A 134 -22.08 20.31 7.76
C GLY A 134 -21.60 20.69 9.16
N LYS A 135 -21.57 19.71 10.08
CA LYS A 135 -20.89 19.79 11.39
C LYS A 135 -19.78 18.72 11.46
N GLY A 136 -18.56 19.08 11.84
CA GLY A 136 -17.41 18.16 11.94
C GLY A 136 -16.11 18.64 11.27
N ALA A 137 -15.03 17.86 11.40
CA ALA A 137 -13.68 18.20 10.90
C ALA A 137 -13.59 18.39 9.38
N THR A 138 -14.36 17.61 8.62
CA THR A 138 -14.47 17.69 7.15
C THR A 138 -15.84 18.22 6.71
N ALA A 139 -16.65 18.77 7.62
CA ALA A 139 -18.02 19.14 7.27
C ALA A 139 -18.16 20.24 6.22
N ARG A 140 -17.14 21.09 6.10
CA ARG A 140 -17.09 22.17 5.10
C ARG A 140 -16.52 21.71 3.76
N TYR A 141 -15.93 20.51 3.70
CA TYR A 141 -15.18 20.04 2.54
C TYR A 141 -15.37 18.54 2.31
N ARG A 142 -15.75 18.15 1.08
CA ARG A 142 -15.84 16.76 0.68
C ARG A 142 -14.73 16.42 -0.29
N GLY A 143 -14.14 15.23 -0.11
CA GLY A 143 -13.19 14.69 -1.06
C GLY A 143 -13.88 14.35 -2.38
N LEU A 144 -13.43 14.97 -3.46
CA LEU A 144 -13.80 14.60 -4.82
C LEU A 144 -12.71 13.68 -5.36
N LEU A 145 -13.07 12.41 -5.57
CA LEU A 145 -12.12 11.36 -5.95
C LEU A 145 -12.11 11.17 -7.46
N TYR A 146 -10.91 11.09 -8.02
CA TYR A 146 -10.65 10.66 -9.39
C TYR A 146 -9.85 9.36 -9.35
N PRO A 147 -10.54 8.20 -9.35
CA PRO A 147 -9.89 6.89 -9.25
C PRO A 147 -8.96 6.63 -10.44
N PHE A 148 -7.79 6.06 -10.16
CA PHE A 148 -6.85 5.62 -11.18
C PHE A 148 -6.41 4.16 -11.05
N THR A 149 -6.97 3.40 -10.11
CA THR A 149 -6.93 1.93 -10.11
C THR A 149 -8.34 1.35 -10.19
N LYS A 150 -8.48 0.12 -10.69
CA LYS A 150 -9.74 -0.60 -10.50
C LYS A 150 -9.83 -1.04 -9.06
N THR A 151 -11.04 -1.17 -8.54
CA THR A 151 -11.27 -1.78 -7.23
C THR A 151 -10.67 -3.18 -7.23
N GLY A 152 -9.66 -3.40 -6.40
CA GLY A 152 -9.06 -4.72 -6.19
C GLY A 152 -7.76 -4.94 -6.94
N GLN A 153 -7.60 -4.51 -8.21
CA GLN A 153 -6.37 -4.76 -8.98
C GLN A 153 -6.11 -3.77 -10.13
N GLY A 154 -4.84 -3.46 -10.36
CA GLY A 154 -4.35 -2.82 -11.59
C GLY A 154 -4.68 -1.33 -11.77
N VAL A 155 -3.77 -0.65 -12.47
CA VAL A 155 -3.89 0.78 -12.82
C VAL A 155 -4.80 0.94 -14.05
N LEU A 156 -5.74 1.90 -13.99
CA LEU A 156 -6.73 2.19 -15.03
C LEU A 156 -6.13 2.85 -16.27
N TYR A 157 -5.08 3.64 -16.08
CA TYR A 157 -4.49 4.48 -17.11
C TYR A 157 -3.00 4.21 -17.24
N PRO A 158 -2.42 4.39 -18.44
CA PRO A 158 -0.96 4.43 -18.59
C PRO A 158 -0.35 5.49 -17.68
N VAL A 159 0.82 5.21 -17.14
CA VAL A 159 1.53 6.10 -16.22
C VAL A 159 1.72 7.49 -16.84
N GLU A 160 2.04 7.56 -18.14
CA GLU A 160 2.21 8.82 -18.87
C GLU A 160 0.95 9.70 -18.86
N LYS A 161 -0.24 9.10 -18.82
CA LYS A 161 -1.51 9.83 -18.71
C LYS A 161 -1.71 10.34 -17.28
N LEU A 162 -1.35 9.54 -16.28
CA LEU A 162 -1.41 9.93 -14.88
C LEU A 162 -0.47 11.10 -14.57
N LEU A 163 0.73 11.11 -15.14
CA LEU A 163 1.71 12.20 -14.96
C LEU A 163 1.27 13.55 -15.54
N ARG A 164 0.24 13.56 -16.39
CA ARG A 164 -0.36 14.77 -16.98
C ARG A 164 -1.63 15.21 -16.26
N PHE A 165 -2.00 14.53 -15.17
CA PHE A 165 -3.15 14.91 -14.38
C PHE A 165 -2.89 16.29 -13.73
N PRO A 166 -3.82 17.25 -13.85
CA PRO A 166 -3.59 18.60 -13.35
C PRO A 166 -3.58 18.64 -11.83
N MET A 167 -2.58 19.33 -11.27
CA MET A 167 -2.43 19.59 -9.83
C MET A 167 -2.91 21.01 -9.54
N ASN A 168 -4.23 21.21 -9.50
CA ASN A 168 -4.87 22.52 -9.34
C ASN A 168 -6.06 22.52 -8.36
N GLY A 169 -6.15 21.49 -7.51
CA GLY A 169 -7.16 21.37 -6.48
C GLY A 169 -6.93 22.31 -5.29
N GLY A 170 -7.87 22.29 -4.35
CA GLY A 170 -7.70 22.95 -3.05
C GLY A 170 -6.75 22.17 -2.13
N THR A 171 -6.53 22.65 -0.90
CA THR A 171 -5.71 21.95 0.11
C THR A 171 -6.51 21.70 1.38
N ASN A 172 -6.84 20.44 1.67
CA ASN A 172 -7.38 20.02 2.96
C ASN A 172 -6.98 18.57 3.28
N ILE A 173 -5.85 18.41 3.98
CA ILE A 173 -5.26 17.12 4.31
C ILE A 173 -6.21 16.23 5.11
N ALA A 174 -7.01 16.79 6.02
CA ALA A 174 -8.01 16.01 6.76
C ALA A 174 -9.05 15.39 5.81
N THR A 175 -9.42 16.08 4.74
CA THR A 175 -10.36 15.58 3.72
C THR A 175 -9.74 14.43 2.91
N TYR A 176 -8.44 14.48 2.61
CA TYR A 176 -7.74 13.40 1.92
C TYR A 176 -7.66 12.15 2.80
N ALA A 177 -7.25 12.32 4.06
CA ALA A 177 -7.20 11.24 5.04
C ALA A 177 -8.58 10.58 5.25
N ASP A 178 -9.64 11.39 5.44
CA ASP A 178 -11.03 10.89 5.55
C ASP A 178 -11.48 10.14 4.29
N SER A 179 -11.10 10.62 3.11
CA SER A 179 -11.43 9.96 1.85
C SER A 179 -10.72 8.61 1.71
N ALA A 180 -9.44 8.53 2.06
CA ALA A 180 -8.70 7.27 2.10
C ALA A 180 -9.37 6.26 3.06
N ILE A 181 -9.73 6.69 4.28
CA ILE A 181 -10.45 5.85 5.25
C ILE A 181 -11.75 5.32 4.65
N LYS A 182 -12.56 6.20 4.06
CA LYS A 182 -13.84 5.83 3.43
C LYS A 182 -13.69 4.89 2.24
N MET A 183 -12.59 4.97 1.49
CA MET A 183 -12.29 4.04 0.39
C MET A 183 -12.04 2.64 0.94
N VAL A 184 -11.08 2.47 1.86
CA VAL A 184 -10.72 1.13 2.37
C VAL A 184 -11.79 0.52 3.27
N ALA A 185 -12.59 1.34 3.95
CA ALA A 185 -13.68 0.87 4.82
C ALA A 185 -14.67 -0.06 4.09
N LYS A 186 -14.89 0.19 2.79
CA LYS A 186 -15.79 -0.60 1.92
C LYS A 186 -15.28 -2.01 1.62
N HIS A 187 -13.97 -2.26 1.78
CA HIS A 187 -13.37 -3.54 1.47
C HIS A 187 -13.56 -4.53 2.62
N ASN A 188 -13.84 -5.78 2.30
CA ASN A 188 -13.93 -6.86 3.28
C ASN A 188 -12.56 -7.54 3.42
N ALA A 189 -11.67 -6.94 4.21
CA ALA A 189 -10.34 -7.46 4.50
C ALA A 189 -10.04 -7.37 6.00
N HIS A 190 -9.21 -8.29 6.49
CA HIS A 190 -8.80 -8.33 7.90
C HIS A 190 -7.89 -7.15 8.23
N ASN A 191 -6.85 -6.93 7.41
CA ASN A 191 -5.96 -5.79 7.53
C ASN A 191 -6.41 -4.68 6.58
N LYS A 192 -6.68 -3.48 7.10
CA LYS A 192 -7.04 -2.32 6.28
C LYS A 192 -6.04 -1.19 6.50
N VAL A 193 -5.51 -0.64 5.42
CA VAL A 193 -4.60 0.51 5.48
C VAL A 193 -5.14 1.64 4.62
N ALA A 194 -5.22 2.84 5.19
CA ALA A 194 -5.56 4.06 4.49
C ALA A 194 -4.32 4.95 4.37
N ILE A 195 -3.96 5.32 3.15
CA ILE A 195 -2.79 6.16 2.85
C ILE A 195 -3.27 7.47 2.23
N TYR A 196 -2.73 8.59 2.65
CA TYR A 196 -2.86 9.85 1.93
C TYR A 196 -1.47 10.46 1.70
N MET A 197 -1.26 11.00 0.49
CA MET A 197 0.01 11.56 0.04
C MET A 197 -0.14 13.06 -0.21
N THR A 198 0.74 13.87 0.35
CA THR A 198 0.77 15.34 0.22
C THR A 198 2.21 15.84 0.22
N ASP A 199 2.42 17.12 -0.04
CA ASP A 199 3.72 17.79 -0.04
C ASP A 199 4.02 18.55 1.27
N GLY A 200 3.07 18.60 2.21
CA GLY A 200 3.29 19.27 3.49
C GLY A 200 2.09 19.24 4.44
N CYS A 201 1.99 20.30 5.24
CA CYS A 201 0.94 20.52 6.21
C CYS A 201 0.02 21.67 5.80
N CYS A 202 -1.19 21.69 6.34
CA CYS A 202 -2.10 22.82 6.19
C CYS A 202 -2.86 23.05 7.50
N SER A 203 -3.75 24.05 7.50
CA SER A 203 -4.56 24.34 8.68
C SER A 203 -5.36 23.12 9.15
N SER A 204 -5.75 22.17 8.29
CA SER A 204 -6.54 20.99 8.71
C SER A 204 -5.76 19.89 9.45
N THR A 205 -4.43 20.02 9.61
CA THR A 205 -3.57 19.01 10.27
C THR A 205 -4.03 18.67 11.70
N TYR A 206 -4.58 19.64 12.44
CA TYR A 206 -5.06 19.39 13.82
C TYR A 206 -6.19 18.36 13.93
N TYR A 207 -6.90 18.07 12.83
CA TYR A 207 -7.95 17.04 12.79
C TYR A 207 -7.41 15.63 12.58
N LEU A 208 -6.17 15.46 12.15
CA LEU A 208 -5.62 14.16 11.77
C LEU A 208 -5.57 13.17 12.93
N LYS A 209 -5.29 13.65 14.14
CA LYS A 209 -5.34 12.80 15.35
C LYS A 209 -6.74 12.26 15.62
N SER A 210 -7.78 13.04 15.35
CA SER A 210 -9.16 12.58 15.49
C SER A 210 -9.50 11.53 14.43
N LEU A 211 -9.06 11.73 13.19
CA LEU A 211 -9.23 10.76 12.11
C LEU A 211 -8.46 9.46 12.35
N GLU A 212 -7.27 9.52 12.94
CA GLU A 212 -6.51 8.34 13.36
C GLU A 212 -7.28 7.51 14.38
N GLN A 213 -7.90 8.14 15.39
CA GLN A 213 -8.71 7.42 16.38
C GLN A 213 -9.96 6.79 15.74
N ILE A 214 -10.59 7.47 14.79
CA ILE A 214 -11.72 6.93 14.04
C ILE A 214 -11.27 5.72 13.20
N ALA A 215 -10.17 5.84 12.46
CA ALA A 215 -9.60 4.76 11.68
C ALA A 215 -9.26 3.54 12.56
N LYS A 216 -8.60 3.77 13.70
CA LYS A 216 -8.24 2.70 14.65
C LYS A 216 -9.47 1.94 15.16
N ARG A 217 -10.56 2.65 15.49
CA ARG A 217 -11.84 2.02 15.89
C ARG A 217 -12.48 1.17 14.78
N GLN A 218 -12.19 1.48 13.52
CA GLN A 218 -12.64 0.71 12.35
C GLN A 218 -11.66 -0.40 11.94
N GLY A 219 -10.58 -0.63 12.70
CA GLY A 219 -9.53 -1.58 12.34
C GLY A 219 -8.69 -1.14 11.13
N ILE A 220 -8.57 0.18 10.92
CA ILE A 220 -7.83 0.77 9.80
C ILE A 220 -6.55 1.43 10.31
N THR A 221 -5.42 1.08 9.71
CA THR A 221 -4.15 1.78 9.88
C THR A 221 -4.10 3.02 8.98
N LEU A 222 -4.11 4.21 9.57
CA LEU A 222 -3.96 5.47 8.83
C LEU A 222 -2.47 5.85 8.72
N VAL A 223 -2.01 6.15 7.50
CA VAL A 223 -0.62 6.53 7.19
C VAL A 223 -0.62 7.81 6.35
N GLY A 224 0.04 8.85 6.86
CA GLY A 224 0.32 10.06 6.10
C GLY A 224 1.70 9.99 5.45
N VAL A 225 1.78 10.28 4.15
CA VAL A 225 3.04 10.37 3.42
C VAL A 225 3.23 11.83 3.00
N VAL A 226 4.34 12.42 3.42
CA VAL A 226 4.74 13.78 3.07
C VAL A 226 5.97 13.70 2.16
N MET A 227 5.91 14.41 1.04
CA MET A 227 6.99 14.41 0.05
C MET A 227 7.56 15.82 -0.18
N GLY A 228 8.89 15.91 -0.29
CA GLY A 228 9.59 17.16 -0.63
C GLY A 228 10.08 17.92 0.61
N SER A 229 9.18 18.28 1.53
CA SER A 229 9.53 18.91 2.82
C SER A 229 9.28 17.98 3.99
N ASP A 230 10.21 17.96 4.97
CA ASP A 230 10.04 17.21 6.22
C ASP A 230 9.19 17.95 7.25
N TYR A 231 8.73 19.16 6.90
CA TYR A 231 7.94 20.01 7.78
C TYR A 231 6.59 19.35 8.14
N GLY A 232 6.38 19.16 9.45
CA GLY A 232 5.11 18.69 10.00
C GLY A 232 4.87 17.18 9.87
N VAL A 233 5.84 16.37 9.42
CA VAL A 233 5.68 14.91 9.28
C VAL A 233 5.25 14.24 10.60
N SER A 234 5.73 14.73 11.73
CA SER A 234 5.35 14.24 13.07
C SER A 234 3.86 14.44 13.40
N ASP A 235 3.20 15.38 12.72
CA ASP A 235 1.79 15.68 12.92
C ASP A 235 0.89 14.75 12.09
N HIS A 236 1.48 13.96 11.19
CA HIS A 236 0.78 12.96 10.40
C HIS A 236 0.74 11.59 11.11
N PRO A 237 -0.43 10.94 11.19
CA PRO A 237 -0.58 9.58 11.70
C PRO A 237 0.32 8.60 10.96
N ASN A 238 1.14 7.86 11.71
CA ASN A 238 2.18 6.98 11.17
C ASN A 238 2.97 7.66 10.01
N GLY A 239 3.39 8.91 10.21
CA GLY A 239 4.00 9.75 9.18
C GLY A 239 5.24 9.12 8.51
N VAL A 240 5.30 9.23 7.18
CA VAL A 240 6.47 8.90 6.36
C VAL A 240 6.91 10.16 5.62
N PHE A 241 8.20 10.45 5.67
CA PHE A 241 8.81 11.50 4.88
C PHE A 241 9.69 10.90 3.78
N ALA A 242 9.64 11.49 2.58
CA ALA A 242 10.64 11.26 1.55
C ALA A 242 10.92 12.54 0.75
N LYS A 243 12.19 12.79 0.40
CA LYS A 243 12.59 13.94 -0.45
C LYS A 243 12.18 13.76 -1.91
N ASP A 244 12.06 12.51 -2.37
CA ASP A 244 11.63 12.18 -3.73
C ASP A 244 10.96 10.80 -3.80
N GLY A 245 10.45 10.44 -4.98
CA GLY A 245 9.80 9.15 -5.17
C GLY A 245 10.74 7.94 -5.02
N VAL A 246 12.04 8.09 -5.32
CA VAL A 246 13.02 7.00 -5.23
C VAL A 246 13.29 6.66 -3.78
N GLU A 247 13.46 7.66 -2.92
CA GLU A 247 13.55 7.44 -1.48
C GLU A 247 12.27 6.87 -0.91
N LEU A 248 11.10 7.38 -1.31
CA LEU A 248 9.82 6.83 -0.86
C LEU A 248 9.71 5.33 -1.19
N GLY A 249 10.11 4.95 -2.41
CA GLY A 249 10.17 3.55 -2.83
C GLY A 249 11.03 2.68 -1.91
N LYS A 250 12.12 3.21 -1.36
CA LYS A 250 13.03 2.49 -0.46
C LYS A 250 12.51 2.33 0.96
N ILE A 251 11.46 3.03 1.38
CA ILE A 251 11.03 3.06 2.79
C ILE A 251 9.57 2.69 3.01
N ILE A 252 8.70 2.92 2.01
CA ILE A 252 7.24 2.88 2.22
C ILE A 252 6.77 1.51 2.68
N LEU A 253 7.21 0.41 2.07
CA LEU A 253 6.72 -0.93 2.42
C LEU A 253 7.20 -1.36 3.82
N GLY A 254 8.44 -1.03 4.17
CA GLY A 254 9.00 -1.29 5.51
C GLY A 254 8.27 -0.49 6.58
N HIS A 255 7.86 0.74 6.27
CA HIS A 255 7.05 1.55 7.17
C HIS A 255 5.62 1.04 7.32
N LEU A 256 4.98 0.64 6.21
CA LEU A 256 3.67 -0.01 6.24
C LEU A 256 3.71 -1.29 7.09
N ALA A 257 4.77 -2.09 6.94
CA ALA A 257 4.97 -3.30 7.74
C ALA A 257 5.03 -2.99 9.26
N LYS A 258 5.75 -1.93 9.64
CA LYS A 258 5.82 -1.48 11.06
C LYS A 258 4.47 -0.99 11.56
N SER A 259 3.77 -0.19 10.75
CA SER A 259 2.49 0.43 11.11
C SER A 259 1.37 -0.61 11.29
N VAL A 260 1.35 -1.65 10.45
CA VAL A 260 0.42 -2.78 10.61
C VAL A 260 0.72 -3.56 11.90
N LYS A 261 1.99 -3.82 12.21
CA LYS A 261 2.38 -4.54 13.43
C LYS A 261 2.09 -3.77 14.72
N SER A 262 2.18 -2.44 14.70
CA SER A 262 1.90 -1.62 15.88
C SER A 262 0.41 -1.53 16.21
N GLN A 263 -0.48 -1.71 15.23
CA GLN A 263 -1.93 -1.74 15.47
C GLN A 263 -2.45 -3.03 16.11
N GLY A 264 -1.75 -4.16 15.91
CA GLY A 264 -2.11 -5.45 16.50
C GLY A 264 -1.73 -5.62 17.99
N LYS A 265 -1.20 -4.57 18.63
CA LYS A 265 -0.85 -4.51 20.06
C LYS A 265 -1.74 -3.50 20.77
#